data_AF-C1CGZ4-F1
#
_entry.id   AF-C1CGZ4-F1
#
_cell.length_a   1.000
_cell.length_b   1.000
_cell.length_c   1.000
_cell.angle_alpha   90.00
_cell.angle_beta   90.00
_cell.angle_gamma   90.00
#
_symmetry.space_group_name_H-M   'P 1'
#
loop_
_entity.id
_entity.type
_entity.pdbx_description
1 polymer ?
#
loop_
_entity_poly.entity_id
_entity_poly.type
_entity_poly.pdbx_seq_one_letter_code
_entity_poly.pdbx_strand_id
1 'polypeptide(L)'
;MQKTAFIWDLDGTLLDSYEAILSGIEETFAQFSIPYDKEKVREFIFKYSVQDLLVRVAEDRNLDVEVLNQVRAQSLAEKNAQVVLMPGAREVLAWADESGIQQFIYTHKGNNAFTILKDLGVESYFTEILTSQSGFVRKPSPEAATYLLDKYQLNSDNTYYIGDRTLDVEFAQNSGIQSINFLESAYEGNHRIQALADISRIFETK
;
A
#
# COMPACT_ATOMS: atom_id res chain seq x y z
N MET A 1 23.41 -16.70 -7.92
CA MET A 1 21.99 -16.84 -7.55
C MET A 1 21.29 -15.56 -7.99
N GLN A 2 20.20 -15.65 -8.75
CA GLN A 2 19.41 -14.45 -9.06
C GLN A 2 18.88 -13.88 -7.74
N LYS A 3 19.07 -12.57 -7.54
CA LYS A 3 18.67 -11.91 -6.29
C LYS A 3 17.16 -11.70 -6.28
N THR A 4 16.50 -12.17 -5.24
CA THR A 4 15.08 -11.88 -4.98
C THR A 4 14.91 -10.43 -4.54
N ALA A 5 13.81 -9.82 -4.97
CA ALA A 5 13.40 -8.48 -4.56
C ALA A 5 11.92 -8.44 -4.21
N PHE A 6 11.57 -7.67 -3.18
CA PHE A 6 10.20 -7.46 -2.74
C PHE A 6 9.79 -6.01 -2.90
N ILE A 7 8.58 -5.80 -3.41
CA ILE A 7 7.93 -4.50 -3.49
C ILE A 7 6.64 -4.61 -2.69
N TRP A 8 6.54 -3.86 -1.61
CA TRP A 8 5.42 -3.93 -0.68
C TRP A 8 4.39 -2.83 -0.95
N ASP A 9 3.11 -3.19 -0.91
CA ASP A 9 2.06 -2.24 -0.54
C ASP A 9 2.15 -1.89 0.95
N LEU A 10 1.52 -0.79 1.35
CA LEU A 10 1.43 -0.38 2.76
C LEU A 10 0.07 -0.70 3.38
N ASP A 11 -1.00 -0.12 2.85
CA ASP A 11 -2.29 -0.02 3.54
C ASP A 11 -3.10 -1.28 3.36
N GLY A 12 -3.30 -2.05 4.44
CA GLY A 12 -3.93 -3.37 4.37
C GLY A 12 -2.94 -4.51 4.19
N THR A 13 -1.66 -4.20 3.90
CA THR A 13 -0.59 -5.20 3.75
C THR A 13 0.42 -5.15 4.89
N LEU A 14 1.18 -4.06 5.04
CA LEU A 14 2.15 -3.89 6.13
C LEU A 14 1.58 -3.10 7.30
N LEU A 15 0.61 -2.22 7.03
CA LEU A 15 0.01 -1.31 7.99
C LEU A 15 -1.48 -1.64 8.17
N ASP A 16 -1.89 -1.79 9.43
CA ASP A 16 -3.30 -1.67 9.80
C ASP A 16 -3.61 -0.19 10.01
N SER A 17 -4.07 0.45 8.94
CA SER A 17 -4.34 1.89 8.90
C SER A 17 -5.82 2.23 8.73
N TYR A 18 -6.71 1.24 8.73
CA TYR A 18 -8.11 1.45 8.38
C TYR A 18 -8.80 2.41 9.34
N GLU A 19 -8.59 2.22 10.64
CA GLU A 19 -9.17 3.10 11.67
C GLU A 19 -8.63 4.53 11.60
N ALA A 20 -7.33 4.69 11.31
CA ALA A 20 -6.71 6.00 11.12
C ALA A 20 -7.28 6.72 9.87
N ILE A 21 -7.46 5.98 8.77
CA ILE A 21 -8.07 6.50 7.54
C ILE A 21 -9.52 6.93 7.78
N LEU A 22 -10.31 6.08 8.43
CA LEU A 22 -11.72 6.36 8.73
C LEU A 22 -11.86 7.59 9.64
N SER A 23 -11.03 7.68 10.68
CA SER A 23 -11.00 8.83 11.61
C SER A 23 -10.58 10.12 10.90
N GLY A 24 -9.60 10.06 10.00
CA GLY A 24 -9.19 11.23 9.21
C GLY A 24 -10.29 11.71 8.26
N ILE A 25 -11.07 10.78 7.69
CA ILE A 25 -12.23 11.11 6.84
C ILE A 25 -13.37 11.70 7.68
N GLU A 26 -13.66 11.15 8.86
CA GLU A 26 -14.66 11.68 9.78
C GLU A 26 -14.36 13.14 10.15
N GLU A 27 -13.10 13.43 10.50
CA GLU A 27 -12.67 14.79 10.81
C GLU A 27 -12.75 15.72 9.60
N THR A 28 -12.38 15.22 8.41
CA THR A 28 -12.56 15.98 7.16
C THR A 28 -14.04 16.30 6.94
N PHE A 29 -14.93 15.32 7.09
CA PHE A 29 -16.36 15.51 6.89
C PHE A 29 -16.93 16.51 7.89
N ALA A 30 -16.50 16.47 9.15
CA ALA A 30 -16.90 17.43 10.17
C ALA A 30 -16.55 18.88 9.79
N GLN A 31 -15.36 19.13 9.23
CA GLN A 31 -14.93 20.48 8.81
C GLN A 31 -15.79 21.08 7.69
N PHE A 32 -16.40 20.23 6.84
CA PHE A 32 -17.30 20.66 5.77
C PHE A 32 -18.78 20.46 6.12
N SER A 33 -19.11 20.18 7.39
CA SER A 33 -20.48 19.90 7.84
C SER A 33 -21.17 18.77 7.06
N ILE A 34 -20.39 17.75 6.70
CA ILE A 34 -20.85 16.57 5.97
C ILE A 34 -21.23 15.48 6.98
N PRO A 35 -22.44 14.89 6.89
CA PRO A 35 -22.79 13.73 7.71
C PRO A 35 -21.87 12.55 7.43
N TYR A 36 -21.31 11.97 8.49
CA TYR A 36 -20.43 10.82 8.43
C TYR A 36 -21.15 9.57 8.96
N ASP A 37 -21.05 8.48 8.22
CA ASP A 37 -21.54 7.15 8.61
C ASP A 37 -20.39 6.17 8.36
N LYS A 38 -19.81 5.67 9.45
CA LYS A 38 -18.58 4.86 9.42
C LYS A 38 -18.73 3.64 8.52
N GLU A 39 -19.86 2.92 8.61
CA GLU A 39 -20.06 1.69 7.85
C GLU A 39 -20.22 1.98 6.36
N LYS A 40 -21.01 3.00 6.00
CA LYS A 40 -21.15 3.39 4.58
C LYS A 40 -19.83 3.86 3.97
N VAL A 41 -19.06 4.63 4.71
CA VAL A 41 -17.74 5.11 4.26
C VAL A 41 -16.79 3.93 4.10
N ARG A 42 -16.77 3.00 5.06
CA ARG A 42 -15.95 1.79 5.01
C ARG A 42 -16.28 0.91 3.81
N GLU A 43 -17.55 0.58 3.61
CA GLU A 43 -18.02 -0.20 2.46
C GLU A 43 -17.65 0.46 1.13
N PHE A 44 -17.79 1.79 1.04
CA PHE A 44 -17.46 2.53 -0.16
C PHE A 44 -15.96 2.47 -0.47
N ILE A 45 -15.09 2.68 0.53
CA ILE A 45 -13.62 2.67 0.34
C ILE A 45 -13.12 1.29 -0.05
N PHE A 46 -13.68 0.22 0.51
CA PHE A 46 -13.33 -1.14 0.11
C PHE A 46 -13.70 -1.43 -1.34
N LYS A 47 -14.87 -0.96 -1.77
CA LYS A 47 -15.33 -1.16 -3.14
C LYS A 47 -14.60 -0.27 -4.16
N TYR A 48 -14.26 0.94 -3.77
CA TYR A 48 -13.64 1.96 -4.62
C TYR A 48 -12.32 2.42 -3.99
N SER A 49 -12.23 3.71 -3.64
CA SER A 49 -11.10 4.30 -2.95
C SER A 49 -11.52 5.51 -2.12
N VAL A 50 -10.60 5.98 -1.28
CA VAL A 50 -10.75 7.26 -0.56
C VAL A 50 -10.87 8.43 -1.53
N GLN A 51 -10.14 8.40 -2.66
CA GLN A 51 -10.20 9.47 -3.65
C GLN A 51 -11.58 9.53 -4.32
N ASP A 52 -12.14 8.39 -4.70
CA ASP A 52 -13.48 8.32 -5.31
C ASP A 52 -14.55 8.81 -4.33
N LEU A 53 -14.38 8.53 -3.03
CA LEU A 53 -15.27 9.03 -1.99
C LEU A 53 -15.25 10.56 -1.95
N LEU A 54 -14.05 11.17 -1.94
CA LEU A 54 -13.92 12.62 -1.90
C LEU A 54 -14.43 13.28 -3.19
N VAL A 55 -14.17 12.70 -4.36
CA VAL A 55 -14.70 13.20 -5.64
C VAL A 55 -16.23 13.19 -5.62
N ARG A 56 -16.84 12.06 -5.25
CA ARG A 56 -18.30 11.95 -5.17
C ARG A 56 -18.91 12.95 -4.20
N VAL A 57 -18.30 13.10 -3.03
CA VAL A 57 -18.76 14.05 -2.01
C VAL A 57 -18.60 15.50 -2.49
N ALA A 58 -17.52 15.79 -3.21
CA ALA A 58 -17.28 17.10 -3.81
C ALA A 58 -18.36 17.45 -4.85
N GLU A 59 -18.65 16.51 -5.75
CA GLU A 59 -19.68 16.64 -6.78
C GLU A 59 -21.07 16.81 -6.16
N ASP A 60 -21.46 15.94 -5.22
CA ASP A 60 -22.78 15.95 -4.57
C ASP A 60 -23.03 17.22 -3.75
N ARG A 61 -21.98 17.87 -3.25
CA ARG A 61 -22.07 19.05 -2.36
C ARG A 61 -21.52 20.34 -2.96
N ASN A 62 -21.13 20.32 -4.23
CA ASN A 62 -20.53 21.46 -4.91
C ASN A 62 -19.32 22.04 -4.13
N LEU A 63 -18.45 21.15 -3.65
CA LEU A 63 -17.18 21.48 -3.01
C LEU A 63 -16.02 21.26 -3.98
N ASP A 64 -14.86 21.80 -3.64
CA ASP A 64 -13.62 21.52 -4.36
C ASP A 64 -12.93 20.28 -3.77
N VAL A 65 -12.71 19.27 -4.61
CA VAL A 65 -12.05 18.02 -4.22
C VAL A 65 -10.59 18.25 -3.83
N GLU A 66 -9.91 19.25 -4.39
CA GLU A 66 -8.53 19.58 -4.03
C GLU A 66 -8.46 20.08 -2.59
N VAL A 67 -9.41 20.92 -2.18
CA VAL A 67 -9.52 21.42 -0.80
C VAL A 67 -9.85 20.27 0.16
N LEU A 68 -10.78 19.38 -0.20
CA LEU A 68 -11.07 18.17 0.60
C LEU A 68 -9.82 17.30 0.77
N ASN A 69 -9.02 17.15 -0.29
CA ASN A 69 -7.78 16.38 -0.25
C ASN A 69 -6.72 17.01 0.67
N GLN A 70 -6.59 18.33 0.66
CA GLN A 70 -5.67 19.05 1.55
C GLN A 70 -6.07 18.86 3.02
N VAL A 71 -7.35 19.07 3.34
CA VAL A 71 -7.87 18.88 4.70
C VAL A 71 -7.69 17.43 5.14
N ARG A 72 -8.03 16.46 4.29
CA ARG A 72 -7.85 15.04 4.59
C ARG A 72 -6.39 14.67 4.85
N ALA A 73 -5.45 15.23 4.08
CA ALA A 73 -4.04 14.98 4.30
C ALA A 73 -3.57 15.47 5.67
N GLN A 74 -4.05 16.65 6.10
CA GLN A 74 -3.77 17.19 7.44
C GLN A 74 -4.40 16.31 8.52
N SER A 75 -5.70 16.02 8.45
CA SER A 75 -6.39 15.19 9.43
C SER A 75 -5.77 13.80 9.56
N LEU A 76 -5.37 13.17 8.45
CA LEU A 76 -4.73 11.86 8.48
C LEU A 76 -3.35 11.89 9.16
N ALA A 77 -2.55 12.94 8.93
CA ALA A 77 -1.23 13.06 9.55
C ALA A 77 -1.33 13.12 11.08
N GLU A 78 -2.37 13.74 11.62
CA GLU A 78 -2.63 13.78 13.06
C GLU A 78 -3.03 12.42 13.65
N LYS A 79 -3.48 11.47 12.81
CA LYS A 79 -3.84 10.11 13.23
C LYS A 79 -2.73 9.08 13.01
N ASN A 80 -1.52 9.50 12.61
CA ASN A 80 -0.41 8.57 12.40
C ASN A 80 -0.15 7.65 13.61
N ALA A 81 -0.34 8.15 14.84
CA ALA A 81 -0.18 7.38 16.07
C ALA A 81 -1.16 6.20 16.24
N GLN A 82 -2.23 6.16 15.45
CA GLN A 82 -3.20 5.05 15.43
C GLN A 82 -2.81 3.94 14.45
N VAL A 83 -1.85 4.20 13.55
CA VAL A 83 -1.39 3.22 12.57
C VAL A 83 -0.45 2.25 13.25
N VAL A 84 -0.72 0.95 13.10
CA VAL A 84 0.12 -0.12 13.63
C VAL A 84 0.58 -1.04 12.50
N LEU A 85 1.62 -1.84 12.77
CA LEU A 85 2.03 -2.89 11.85
C LEU A 85 1.00 -4.01 11.83
N MET A 86 0.78 -4.58 10.65
CA MET A 86 0.01 -5.81 10.50
C MET A 86 0.69 -6.96 11.26
N PRO A 87 -0.08 -7.92 11.81
CA PRO A 87 0.50 -9.09 12.47
C PRO A 87 1.46 -9.86 11.55
N GLY A 88 2.69 -10.11 12.02
CA GLY A 88 3.72 -10.79 11.23
C GLY A 88 4.53 -9.88 10.30
N ALA A 89 4.20 -8.59 10.18
CA ALA A 89 4.89 -7.68 9.26
C ALA A 89 6.35 -7.47 9.67
N ARG A 90 6.63 -7.24 10.96
CA ARG A 90 8.01 -7.04 11.43
C ARG A 90 8.84 -8.30 11.22
N GLU A 91 8.25 -9.45 11.50
CA GLU A 91 8.88 -10.76 11.41
C GLU A 91 9.28 -11.07 9.96
N VAL A 92 8.40 -10.85 8.99
CA VAL A 92 8.73 -11.08 7.58
C VAL A 92 9.72 -10.05 7.03
N LEU A 93 9.62 -8.78 7.45
CA LEU A 93 10.58 -7.74 7.04
C LEU A 93 11.99 -8.06 7.55
N ALA A 94 12.11 -8.50 8.80
CA ALA A 94 13.39 -8.92 9.39
C ALA A 94 13.96 -10.16 8.69
N TRP A 95 13.13 -11.18 8.46
CA TRP A 95 13.56 -12.38 7.75
C TRP A 95 14.05 -12.07 6.32
N ALA A 96 13.34 -11.22 5.59
CA ALA A 96 13.72 -10.85 4.23
C ALA A 96 15.05 -10.07 4.20
N ASP A 97 15.26 -9.17 5.16
CA ASP A 97 16.52 -8.42 5.33
C ASP A 97 17.70 -9.34 5.67
N GLU A 98 17.53 -10.25 6.64
CA GLU A 98 18.53 -11.27 7.00
C GLU A 98 18.86 -12.20 5.82
N SER A 99 17.88 -12.45 4.94
CA SER A 99 18.03 -13.23 3.71
C SER A 99 18.68 -12.43 2.56
N GLY A 100 18.98 -11.15 2.75
CA GLY A 100 19.57 -10.27 1.75
C GLY A 100 18.62 -9.91 0.59
N ILE A 101 17.31 -10.03 0.80
CA ILE A 101 16.27 -9.64 -0.16
C ILE A 101 16.17 -8.11 -0.16
N GLN A 102 16.30 -7.49 -1.33
CA GLN A 102 16.07 -6.04 -1.43
C GLN A 102 14.59 -5.74 -1.32
N GLN A 103 14.23 -4.84 -0.42
CA GLN A 103 12.82 -4.51 -0.15
C GLN A 103 12.53 -3.07 -0.54
N PHE A 104 11.39 -2.86 -1.16
CA PHE A 104 10.92 -1.57 -1.64
C PHE A 104 9.47 -1.37 -1.22
N ILE A 105 8.99 -0.13 -1.24
CA ILE A 105 7.57 0.17 -1.09
C ILE A 105 7.08 0.91 -2.33
N TYR A 106 5.86 0.58 -2.77
CA TYR A 106 5.09 1.45 -3.67
C TYR A 106 3.67 1.63 -3.14
N THR A 107 3.37 2.85 -2.68
CA THR A 107 2.10 3.22 -2.04
C THR A 107 1.48 4.46 -2.69
N HIS A 108 0.16 4.61 -2.56
CA HIS A 108 -0.55 5.85 -2.92
C HIS A 108 -0.66 6.84 -1.76
N LYS A 109 -0.11 6.51 -0.58
CA LYS A 109 0.09 7.50 0.48
C LYS A 109 1.03 8.62 0.00
N GLY A 110 0.92 9.78 0.64
CA GLY A 110 1.86 10.89 0.45
C GLY A 110 3.13 10.70 1.28
N ASN A 111 3.87 11.80 1.47
CA ASN A 111 5.13 11.80 2.23
C ASN A 111 4.98 11.40 3.71
N ASN A 112 3.76 11.37 4.25
CA ASN A 112 3.53 10.85 5.60
C ASN A 112 3.86 9.36 5.75
N ALA A 113 3.96 8.61 4.64
CA ALA A 113 4.44 7.23 4.64
C ALA A 113 5.81 7.10 5.32
N PHE A 114 6.76 8.00 5.02
CA PHE A 114 8.10 8.00 5.62
C PHE A 114 8.02 8.18 7.14
N THR A 115 7.21 9.13 7.62
CA THR A 115 7.01 9.38 9.04
C THR A 115 6.45 8.14 9.74
N ILE A 116 5.41 7.51 9.18
CA ILE A 116 4.79 6.30 9.76
C ILE A 116 5.82 5.16 9.86
N LEU A 117 6.57 4.89 8.79
CA LEU A 117 7.56 3.82 8.76
C LEU A 117 8.70 4.06 9.75
N LYS A 118 9.09 5.33 9.93
CA LYS A 118 10.10 5.74 10.90
C LYS A 118 9.61 5.59 12.34
N ASP A 119 8.39 6.04 12.62
CA ASP A 119 7.78 5.96 13.95
C ASP A 119 7.56 4.49 14.37
N LEU A 120 7.22 3.64 13.41
CA LEU A 120 7.11 2.19 13.60
C LEU A 120 8.48 1.48 13.61
N GLY A 121 9.59 2.18 13.35
CA GLY A 121 10.93 1.60 13.36
C GLY A 121 11.10 0.47 12.34
N VAL A 122 10.56 0.66 11.13
CA VAL A 122 10.68 -0.29 10.00
C VAL A 122 11.20 0.37 8.72
N GLU A 123 11.36 1.69 8.68
CA GLU A 123 11.87 2.43 7.51
C GLU A 123 13.19 1.85 6.97
N SER A 124 14.09 1.42 7.86
CA SER A 124 15.41 0.90 7.50
C SER A 124 15.41 -0.40 6.71
N TYR A 125 14.28 -1.14 6.68
CA TYR A 125 14.18 -2.36 5.88
C TYR A 125 14.08 -2.07 4.38
N PHE A 126 13.72 -0.85 3.99
CA PHE A 126 13.42 -0.52 2.60
C PHE A 126 14.56 0.25 1.95
N THR A 127 15.05 -0.27 0.82
CA THR A 127 16.06 0.38 -0.01
C THR A 127 15.51 1.66 -0.63
N GLU A 128 14.25 1.66 -1.06
CA GLU A 128 13.56 2.85 -1.58
C GLU A 128 12.05 2.75 -1.37
N ILE A 129 11.43 3.91 -1.11
CA ILE A 129 10.00 4.05 -0.86
C ILE A 129 9.43 5.02 -1.90
N LEU A 130 8.52 4.52 -2.74
CA LEU A 130 7.78 5.29 -3.73
C LEU A 130 6.39 5.63 -3.19
N THR A 131 6.03 6.92 -3.30
CA THR A 131 4.78 7.48 -2.78
C THR A 131 3.97 8.10 -3.91
N SER A 132 2.82 8.70 -3.61
CA SER A 132 2.05 9.49 -4.58
C SER A 132 2.83 10.70 -5.13
N GLN A 133 3.88 11.15 -4.44
CA GLN A 133 4.75 12.23 -4.90
C GLN A 133 5.81 11.77 -5.91
N SER A 134 5.97 10.46 -6.14
CA SER A 134 6.92 9.91 -7.10
C SER A 134 6.53 10.20 -8.56
N GLY A 135 5.31 10.66 -8.82
CA GLY A 135 4.87 11.10 -10.15
C GLY A 135 4.50 9.98 -11.13
N PHE A 136 4.56 8.72 -10.70
CA PHE A 136 4.11 7.58 -11.49
C PHE A 136 2.59 7.52 -11.58
N VAL A 137 2.08 6.99 -12.69
CA VAL A 137 0.67 6.63 -12.79
C VAL A 137 0.35 5.57 -11.72
N ARG A 138 -0.79 5.72 -11.06
CA ARG A 138 -1.23 4.81 -9.98
C ARG A 138 -1.36 3.37 -10.51
N LYS A 139 -1.23 2.41 -9.59
CA LYS A 139 -1.58 0.99 -9.82
C LYS A 139 -2.95 0.90 -10.53
N PRO A 140 -3.11 0.07 -11.57
CA PRO A 140 -2.24 -1.05 -11.93
C PRO A 140 -1.22 -0.72 -13.04
N SER A 141 -0.89 0.57 -13.26
CA SER A 141 0.16 0.95 -14.21
C SER A 141 1.53 0.36 -13.83
N PRO A 142 2.31 -0.19 -14.78
CA PRO A 142 3.58 -0.87 -14.49
C PRO A 142 4.77 0.06 -14.29
N GLU A 143 4.62 1.38 -14.51
CA GLU A 143 5.72 2.35 -14.55
C GLU A 143 6.65 2.30 -13.34
N ALA A 144 6.07 2.20 -12.13
CA ALA A 144 6.82 2.17 -10.89
C ALA A 144 7.63 0.86 -10.73
N ALA A 145 7.12 -0.28 -11.22
CA ALA A 145 7.88 -1.53 -11.21
C ALA A 145 9.06 -1.44 -12.18
N THR A 146 8.81 -1.01 -13.42
CA THR A 146 9.87 -0.84 -14.43
C THR A 146 10.99 0.07 -13.92
N TYR A 147 10.64 1.17 -13.26
CA TYR A 147 11.62 2.06 -12.63
C TYR A 147 12.51 1.33 -11.61
N LEU A 148 11.93 0.55 -10.68
CA LEU A 148 12.70 -0.17 -9.67
C LEU A 148 13.56 -1.27 -10.29
N LEU A 149 13.01 -2.01 -11.26
CA LEU A 149 13.73 -3.05 -11.98
C LEU A 149 14.96 -2.48 -12.70
N ASP A 150 14.79 -1.37 -13.43
CA ASP A 150 15.88 -0.73 -14.17
C ASP A 150 16.91 -0.09 -13.24
N LYS A 151 16.46 0.65 -12.22
CA LYS A 151 17.35 1.37 -11.30
C LYS A 151 18.26 0.42 -10.51
N TYR A 152 17.72 -0.71 -10.06
CA TYR A 152 18.44 -1.67 -9.22
C TYR A 152 18.90 -2.93 -9.97
N GLN A 153 18.69 -2.97 -11.29
CA GLN A 153 19.04 -4.10 -12.16
C GLN A 153 18.46 -5.42 -11.64
N LEU A 154 17.18 -5.39 -11.26
CA LEU A 154 16.45 -6.53 -10.71
C LEU A 154 15.91 -7.40 -11.83
N ASN A 155 15.68 -8.68 -11.53
CA ASN A 155 15.05 -9.61 -12.46
C ASN A 155 13.54 -9.67 -12.17
N SER A 156 12.71 -9.50 -13.20
CA SER A 156 11.25 -9.50 -13.10
C SER A 156 10.70 -10.80 -12.49
N ASP A 157 11.21 -11.95 -12.93
CA ASP A 157 10.75 -13.28 -12.52
C ASP A 157 11.09 -13.60 -11.04
N ASN A 158 12.04 -12.87 -10.45
CA ASN A 158 12.42 -12.96 -9.03
C ASN A 158 12.05 -11.70 -8.23
N THR A 159 11.24 -10.81 -8.81
CA THR A 159 10.68 -9.65 -8.12
C THR A 159 9.23 -9.96 -7.77
N TYR A 160 8.85 -9.75 -6.52
CA TYR A 160 7.52 -10.04 -6.02
C TYR A 160 6.86 -8.76 -5.53
N TYR A 161 5.69 -8.43 -6.07
CA TYR A 161 4.81 -7.43 -5.47
C TYR A 161 3.94 -8.09 -4.40
N ILE A 162 3.88 -7.50 -3.21
CA ILE A 162 3.17 -8.06 -2.06
C ILE A 162 2.07 -7.08 -1.67
N GLY A 163 0.81 -7.52 -1.77
CA GLY A 163 -0.37 -6.68 -1.56
C GLY A 163 -1.59 -7.46 -1.05
N ASP A 164 -2.71 -6.77 -0.86
CA ASP A 164 -3.95 -7.34 -0.32
C ASP A 164 -5.16 -7.20 -1.24
N ARG A 165 -5.03 -6.43 -2.33
CA ARG A 165 -6.13 -6.14 -3.26
C ARG A 165 -5.90 -6.78 -4.63
N THR A 166 -6.98 -6.99 -5.37
CA THR A 166 -6.92 -7.44 -6.77
C THR A 166 -6.07 -6.52 -7.64
N LEU A 167 -6.13 -5.21 -7.37
CA LEU A 167 -5.33 -4.18 -8.04
C LEU A 167 -3.82 -4.42 -7.93
N ASP A 168 -3.37 -5.03 -6.82
CA ASP A 168 -1.96 -5.36 -6.59
C ASP A 168 -1.51 -6.53 -7.47
N VAL A 169 -2.41 -7.50 -7.66
CA VAL A 169 -2.17 -8.62 -8.60
C VAL A 169 -2.15 -8.11 -10.04
N GLU A 170 -3.07 -7.22 -10.41
CA GLU A 170 -3.09 -6.58 -11.73
C GLU A 170 -1.82 -5.75 -11.99
N PHE A 171 -1.33 -5.02 -10.98
CA PHE A 171 -0.07 -4.29 -11.06
C PHE A 171 1.10 -5.24 -11.33
N ALA A 172 1.19 -6.34 -10.59
CA ALA A 172 2.24 -7.34 -10.78
C ALA A 172 2.19 -7.96 -12.18
N GLN A 173 1.00 -8.38 -12.61
CA GLN A 173 0.74 -8.96 -13.93
C GLN A 173 1.11 -8.00 -15.06
N ASN A 174 0.68 -6.74 -14.99
CA ASN A 174 0.99 -5.72 -16.00
C ASN A 174 2.48 -5.39 -16.06
N SER A 175 3.19 -5.57 -14.95
CA SER A 175 4.63 -5.34 -14.84
C SER A 175 5.48 -6.56 -15.21
N GLY A 176 4.85 -7.72 -15.43
CA GLY A 176 5.56 -8.98 -15.67
C GLY A 176 6.37 -9.48 -14.47
N ILE A 177 5.97 -9.11 -13.24
CA ILE A 177 6.61 -9.55 -11.99
C ILE A 177 5.68 -10.49 -11.21
N GLN A 178 6.23 -11.25 -10.28
CA GLN A 178 5.45 -12.16 -9.45
C GLN A 178 4.57 -11.38 -8.45
N SER A 179 3.48 -12.01 -8.01
CA SER A 179 2.56 -11.47 -7.01
C SER A 179 2.50 -12.39 -5.79
N ILE A 180 2.50 -11.82 -4.59
CA ILE A 180 2.09 -12.52 -3.37
C ILE A 180 0.90 -11.75 -2.81
N ASN A 181 -0.23 -12.42 -2.62
CA ASN A 181 -1.46 -11.74 -2.25
C ASN A 181 -2.35 -12.59 -1.33
N PHE A 182 -3.20 -11.95 -0.53
CA PHE A 182 -4.20 -12.65 0.28
C PHE A 182 -5.36 -13.23 -0.57
N LEU A 183 -5.56 -12.64 -1.76
CA LEU A 183 -6.61 -13.04 -2.69
C LEU A 183 -6.12 -14.09 -3.70
N GLU A 184 -7.06 -14.91 -4.12
CA GLU A 184 -6.86 -15.82 -5.24
C GLU A 184 -7.02 -15.07 -6.57
N SER A 185 -6.25 -15.47 -7.57
CA SER A 185 -6.26 -14.86 -8.90
C SER A 185 -5.90 -15.89 -9.96
N ALA A 186 -6.38 -15.68 -11.19
CA ALA A 186 -6.02 -16.49 -12.35
C ALA A 186 -4.61 -16.20 -12.89
N TYR A 187 -3.93 -15.16 -12.38
CA TYR A 187 -2.56 -14.85 -12.77
C TYR A 187 -1.59 -15.94 -12.29
N GLU A 188 -0.88 -16.60 -13.22
CA GLU A 188 0.04 -17.71 -12.92
C GLU A 188 1.16 -17.31 -11.94
N GLY A 189 1.58 -16.04 -11.96
CA GLY A 189 2.60 -15.51 -11.05
C GLY A 189 2.08 -15.19 -9.64
N ASN A 190 0.81 -15.44 -9.33
CA ASN A 190 0.22 -15.13 -8.03
C ASN A 190 0.35 -16.27 -7.02
N HIS A 191 0.94 -15.97 -5.87
CA HIS A 191 1.06 -16.87 -4.73
C HIS A 191 0.11 -16.40 -3.63
N ARG A 192 -0.90 -17.23 -3.32
CA ARG A 192 -1.86 -16.91 -2.26
C ARG A 192 -1.28 -17.19 -0.88
N ILE A 193 -1.43 -16.23 0.03
CA ILE A 193 -1.07 -16.36 1.45
C ILE A 193 -2.28 -16.15 2.36
N GLN A 194 -2.22 -16.63 3.60
CA GLN A 194 -3.23 -16.36 4.63
C GLN A 194 -2.69 -15.43 5.72
N ALA A 195 -1.38 -15.46 5.95
CA ALA A 195 -0.67 -14.57 6.85
C ALA A 195 0.67 -14.13 6.23
N LEU A 196 1.21 -12.98 6.66
CA LEU A 196 2.51 -12.50 6.21
C LEU A 196 3.65 -13.50 6.52
N ALA A 197 3.51 -14.30 7.58
CA ALA A 197 4.45 -15.37 7.91
C ALA A 197 4.53 -16.47 6.83
N ASP A 198 3.48 -16.66 6.01
CA ASP A 198 3.48 -17.65 4.93
C ASP A 198 4.45 -17.27 3.80
N ILE A 199 4.86 -16.01 3.71
CA ILE A 199 5.78 -15.52 2.67
C ILE A 199 7.08 -16.30 2.72
N SER A 200 7.68 -16.45 3.90
CA SER A 200 8.92 -17.21 4.08
C SER A 200 8.83 -18.65 3.57
N ARG A 201 7.69 -19.31 3.80
CA ARG A 201 7.44 -20.71 3.39
C ARG A 201 7.44 -20.91 1.88
N ILE A 202 7.08 -19.88 1.11
CA ILE A 202 7.15 -19.89 -0.36
C ILE A 202 8.60 -20.07 -0.84
N PHE A 203 9.57 -19.60 -0.05
CA PHE A 203 10.99 -19.63 -0.39
C PHE A 203 11.76 -20.76 0.32
N GLU A 204 11.23 -21.33 1.40
CA GLU A 204 11.84 -22.48 2.11
C GLU A 204 11.73 -23.82 1.35
N THR A 205 10.87 -23.89 0.33
CA THR A 205 10.62 -25.13 -0.43
C THR A 205 11.45 -25.25 -1.71
N LYS A 206 12.49 -24.42 -1.88
CA LYS A 206 13.42 -24.45 -3.02
C LYS A 206 14.84 -24.83 -2.62
#